data_AF-A0A933UUY2-F1
#
_entry.id   AF-A0A933UUY2-F1
#
_cell.length_a   1.000
_cell.length_b   1.000
_cell.length_c   1.000
_cell.angle_alpha   90.00
_cell.angle_beta   90.00
_cell.angle_gamma   90.00
#
_symmetry.space_group_name_H-M   'P 1'
#
loop_
_entity.id
_entity.type
_entity.pdbx_description
1 polymer ?
#
loop_
_entity_poly.entity_id
_entity_poly.type
_entity_poly.pdbx_seq_one_letter_code
_entity_poly.pdbx_strand_id
1 'polypeptide(L)'
;MTEKIKAFIGHLFDTAPGPSFDFYIPVLILSGVLIAVGIAVGIIYSRRKKYDFAFKRLFKNLSITLILIGLLFLILTAIRYENIPYFSTPILNYLSVLLLLFVIYKTVKKYFVDYKRESENIKNMRVAKSQKQTASRYLPNKGK
;
A
#
# COMPACT_ATOMS: atom_id res chain seq x y z
N MET A 1 23.43 4.28 -33.08
CA MET A 1 22.78 4.20 -31.76
C MET A 1 23.16 5.47 -31.01
N THR A 2 22.19 6.36 -30.81
CA THR A 2 22.40 7.77 -30.39
C THR A 2 23.13 7.87 -29.05
N GLU A 3 24.18 8.68 -28.97
CA GLU A 3 24.96 9.07 -27.77
C GLU A 3 24.11 9.20 -26.49
N LYS A 4 22.89 9.75 -26.62
CA LYS A 4 21.89 9.89 -25.55
C LYS A 4 21.50 8.57 -24.88
N ILE A 5 21.35 7.48 -25.63
CA ILE A 5 21.01 6.15 -25.11
C ILE A 5 22.17 5.60 -24.28
N LYS A 6 23.41 5.80 -24.74
CA LYS A 6 24.61 5.35 -24.03
C LYS A 6 24.82 6.12 -22.73
N ALA A 7 24.61 7.45 -22.76
CA ALA A 7 24.64 8.29 -21.56
C ALA A 7 23.53 7.92 -20.56
N PHE A 8 22.32 7.62 -21.05
CA PHE A 8 21.20 7.18 -20.21
C PHE A 8 21.47 5.82 -19.54
N ILE A 9 21.97 4.85 -20.30
CA ILE A 9 22.35 3.53 -19.76
C ILE A 9 23.51 3.68 -18.77
N GLY A 10 24.52 4.49 -19.09
CA GLY A 10 25.64 4.78 -18.18
C GLY A 10 25.18 5.37 -16.86
N HIS A 11 24.25 6.33 -16.88
CA HIS A 11 23.65 6.89 -15.67
C HIS A 11 22.79 5.88 -14.90
N LEU A 12 22.06 4.99 -15.57
CA LEU A 12 21.25 3.97 -14.89
C LEU A 12 22.10 2.99 -14.09
N PHE A 13 23.25 2.59 -14.64
CA PHE A 13 24.17 1.65 -14.00
C PHE A 13 25.27 2.33 -13.17
N ASP A 14 25.17 3.65 -12.97
CA ASP A 14 26.09 4.37 -12.09
C ASP A 14 25.88 3.92 -10.64
N THR A 15 26.97 3.52 -10.01
CA THR A 15 27.01 2.98 -8.65
C THR A 15 27.09 4.07 -7.59
N ALA A 16 27.49 5.29 -7.97
CA ALA A 16 27.60 6.42 -7.06
C ALA A 16 27.39 7.77 -7.78
N PRO A 17 26.19 8.02 -8.33
CA PRO A 17 25.86 9.35 -8.86
C PRO A 17 25.87 10.31 -7.68
N GLY A 18 26.87 11.21 -7.67
CA GLY A 18 27.20 12.07 -6.54
C GLY A 18 26.01 12.85 -5.94
N PRO A 19 26.23 13.52 -4.79
CA PRO A 19 25.18 14.15 -4.01
C PRO A 19 24.61 15.40 -4.69
N SER A 20 23.74 15.22 -5.67
CA SER A 20 22.90 16.30 -6.20
C SER A 20 21.83 16.63 -5.14
N PHE A 21 22.15 17.57 -4.24
CA PHE A 21 21.41 17.89 -3.01
C PHE A 21 19.90 18.17 -3.23
N ASP A 22 19.54 18.72 -4.40
CA ASP A 22 18.18 19.17 -4.71
C ASP A 22 17.12 18.06 -4.72
N PHE A 23 17.49 16.81 -5.01
CA PHE A 23 16.55 15.69 -5.06
C PHE A 23 16.33 14.98 -3.72
N TYR A 24 17.16 15.24 -2.71
CA TYR A 24 17.10 14.54 -1.42
C TYR A 24 15.97 15.04 -0.53
N ILE A 25 15.83 16.37 -0.45
CA ILE A 25 14.82 17.00 0.41
C ILE A 25 13.41 16.53 0.03
N PRO A 26 13.00 16.52 -1.26
CA PRO A 26 11.68 15.99 -1.64
C PRO A 26 11.47 14.52 -1.27
N VAL A 27 12.49 13.66 -1.40
CA VAL A 27 12.38 12.23 -1.09
C VAL A 27 12.28 12.00 0.43
N LEU A 28 13.01 12.77 1.23
CA LEU A 28 12.92 12.74 2.69
C LEU A 28 11.52 13.18 3.16
N ILE A 29 11.01 14.28 2.60
CA ILE A 29 9.64 14.74 2.89
C ILE A 29 8.62 13.67 2.49
N LEU A 30 8.74 13.10 1.28
CA LEU A 30 7.86 12.05 0.80
C LEU A 30 7.86 10.83 1.73
N SER A 31 9.04 10.40 2.19
CA SER A 31 9.15 9.30 3.13
C SER A 31 8.47 9.62 4.47
N GLY A 32 8.72 10.81 5.03
CA GLY A 32 8.07 11.25 6.26
C GLY A 32 6.54 11.27 6.13
N VAL A 33 6.03 11.77 5.00
CA VAL A 33 4.59 11.76 4.69
C VAL A 33 4.06 10.33 4.58
N LEU A 34 4.77 9.41 3.91
CA LEU A 34 4.35 8.01 3.78
C LEU A 34 4.25 7.31 5.14
N ILE A 35 5.22 7.54 6.02
CA ILE A 35 5.21 6.99 7.38
C ILE A 35 4.04 7.57 8.17
N ALA A 36 3.84 8.89 8.15
CA ALA A 36 2.73 9.55 8.84
C ALA A 36 1.36 9.06 8.35
N VAL A 37 1.17 8.94 7.03
CA VAL A 37 -0.04 8.38 6.42
C VAL A 37 -0.21 6.91 6.80
N GLY A 38 0.88 6.13 6.80
CA GLY A 38 0.87 4.73 7.25
C GLY A 38 0.39 4.57 8.69
N ILE A 39 0.87 5.42 9.61
CA ILE A 39 0.43 5.47 11.00
C ILE A 39 -1.06 5.86 11.09
N ALA A 40 -1.47 6.92 10.39
CA ALA A 40 -2.87 7.37 10.37
C ALA A 40 -3.83 6.27 9.87
N VAL A 41 -3.46 5.57 8.79
CA VAL A 41 -4.20 4.42 8.26
C VAL A 41 -4.25 3.28 9.29
N GLY A 42 -3.18 3.04 10.03
CA GLY A 42 -3.14 2.05 11.11
C GLY A 42 -4.11 2.35 12.26
N ILE A 43 -4.22 3.62 12.64
CA ILE A 43 -5.19 4.10 13.64
C ILE A 43 -6.61 3.93 13.12
N ILE A 44 -6.89 4.39 11.89
CA ILE A 44 -8.21 4.26 11.25
C ILE A 44 -8.61 2.79 11.14
N TYR A 45 -7.68 1.93 10.71
CA TYR A 45 -7.89 0.49 10.63
C TYR A 45 -8.22 -0.12 11.99
N SER A 46 -7.52 0.26 13.05
CA SER A 46 -7.78 -0.25 14.39
C SER A 46 -9.16 0.13 14.92
N ARG A 47 -9.69 1.29 14.52
CA ARG A 47 -11.06 1.73 14.85
C ARG A 47 -12.10 1.01 13.98
N ARG A 48 -11.89 0.95 12.66
CA ARG A 48 -12.87 0.40 11.70
C ARG A 48 -12.96 -1.13 11.71
N LYS A 49 -11.87 -1.85 12.00
CA LYS A 49 -11.83 -3.32 11.98
C LYS A 49 -12.83 -4.00 12.93
N LYS A 50 -13.32 -3.27 13.95
CA LYS A 50 -14.31 -3.77 14.92
C LYS A 50 -15.72 -3.84 14.33
N TYR A 51 -16.06 -2.94 13.42
CA TYR A 51 -17.43 -2.76 12.90
C TYR A 51 -17.56 -3.15 11.42
N ASP A 52 -16.46 -3.04 10.67
CA ASP A 52 -16.41 -3.27 9.23
C ASP A 52 -15.48 -4.45 8.89
N PHE A 53 -16.10 -5.60 8.65
CA PHE A 53 -15.38 -6.84 8.32
C PHE A 53 -14.78 -6.79 6.91
N ALA A 54 -15.41 -6.09 5.96
CA ALA A 54 -14.85 -5.87 4.62
C ALA A 54 -13.56 -5.05 4.71
N PHE A 55 -13.59 -3.97 5.49
CA PHE A 55 -12.43 -3.13 5.72
C PHE A 55 -11.29 -3.89 6.40
N LYS A 56 -11.61 -4.70 7.42
CA LYS A 56 -10.64 -5.56 8.12
C LYS A 56 -9.90 -6.48 7.15
N ARG A 57 -10.63 -7.14 6.24
CA ARG A 57 -10.05 -8.09 5.29
C ARG A 57 -9.21 -7.40 4.22
N LEU A 58 -9.71 -6.30 3.67
CA LEU A 58 -9.10 -5.66 2.52
C LEU A 58 -7.91 -4.76 2.87
N PHE A 59 -7.89 -4.13 4.04
CA PHE A 59 -6.88 -3.12 4.38
C PHE A 59 -5.90 -3.53 5.49
N LYS A 60 -5.89 -4.81 5.88
CA LYS A 60 -5.06 -5.35 6.99
C LYS A 60 -3.59 -4.91 6.93
N ASN A 61 -2.98 -4.95 5.74
CA ASN A 61 -1.54 -4.74 5.59
C ASN A 61 -1.20 -3.34 5.05
N LEU A 62 -2.18 -2.51 4.70
CA LEU A 62 -1.93 -1.25 3.99
C LEU A 62 -1.05 -0.29 4.81
N SER A 63 -1.32 -0.16 6.10
CA SER A 63 -0.54 0.65 7.03
C SER A 63 0.94 0.24 7.05
N ILE A 64 1.20 -1.06 7.21
CA ILE A 64 2.56 -1.61 7.24
C ILE A 64 3.25 -1.43 5.89
N THR A 65 2.55 -1.69 4.77
CA THR A 65 3.10 -1.51 3.43
C THR A 65 3.55 -0.07 3.18
N LEU A 66 2.76 0.93 3.60
CA LEU A 66 3.12 2.35 3.45
C LEU A 66 4.36 2.71 4.30
N ILE A 67 4.43 2.23 5.53
CA ILE A 67 5.59 2.45 6.41
C ILE A 67 6.84 1.80 5.81
N LEU A 68 6.74 0.56 5.31
CA LEU A 68 7.87 -0.15 4.69
C LEU A 68 8.37 0.56 3.43
N ILE A 69 7.48 1.11 2.60
CA ILE A 69 7.88 1.90 1.43
C ILE A 69 8.55 3.22 1.87
N GLY A 70 8.01 3.89 2.89
CA GLY A 70 8.67 5.08 3.48
C GLY A 70 10.08 4.77 3.99
N LEU A 71 10.24 3.69 4.76
CA LEU A 71 11.54 3.22 5.25
C LEU A 71 12.49 2.85 4.10
N LEU A 72 11.98 2.22 3.03
CA LEU A 72 12.77 1.91 1.85
C LEU A 72 13.35 3.19 1.21
N PHE A 73 12.55 4.25 1.07
CA PHE A 73 13.03 5.55 0.57
C PHE A 73 14.09 6.16 1.50
N LEU A 74 13.94 6.05 2.82
CA LEU A 74 14.95 6.53 3.78
C LEU A 74 16.26 5.76 3.65
N ILE A 75 16.19 4.44 3.57
CA ILE A 75 17.37 3.58 3.44
C ILE A 75 18.10 3.90 2.13
N LEU A 76 17.39 3.94 1.00
CA LEU A 76 18.00 4.28 -0.30
C LEU A 76 18.65 5.67 -0.27
N THR A 77 18.00 6.63 0.39
CA THR A 77 18.53 7.99 0.58
C THR A 77 19.79 8.00 1.45
N ALA A 78 19.79 7.28 2.58
CA ALA A 78 20.91 7.19 3.50
C ALA A 78 22.12 6.51 2.87
N ILE A 79 21.92 5.39 2.16
CA ILE A 79 23.02 4.69 1.48
C ILE A 79 23.63 5.59 0.39
N ARG A 80 22.81 6.37 -0.31
CA ARG A 80 23.29 7.36 -1.29
C ARG A 80 24.05 8.52 -0.63
N TYR A 81 23.60 8.99 0.53
CA TYR A 81 24.31 10.04 1.29
C TYR A 81 25.71 9.59 1.72
N GLU A 82 25.82 8.35 2.18
CA GLU A 82 27.11 7.73 2.57
C GLU A 82 27.97 7.32 1.36
N ASN A 83 27.52 7.57 0.11
CA ASN A 83 28.18 7.17 -1.14
C ASN A 83 28.63 5.70 -1.15
N ILE A 84 27.90 4.82 -0.45
CA ILE A 84 28.21 3.40 -0.45
C ILE A 84 27.90 2.88 -1.86
N PRO A 85 28.85 2.22 -2.55
CA PRO A 85 28.60 1.68 -3.87
C PRO A 85 27.76 0.41 -3.76
N TYR A 86 26.54 0.42 -4.30
CA TYR A 86 25.66 -0.75 -4.43
C TYR A 86 25.01 -0.79 -5.80
N PHE A 87 24.33 -1.89 -6.10
CA PHE A 87 23.72 -2.15 -7.40
C PHE A 87 22.80 -1.00 -7.83
N SER A 88 23.27 -0.18 -8.80
CA SER A 88 22.51 0.84 -9.54
C SER A 88 21.50 1.62 -8.70
N THR A 89 22.00 2.52 -7.84
CA THR A 89 21.17 3.40 -6.98
C THR A 89 20.02 4.09 -7.75
N PRO A 90 20.21 4.61 -8.98
CA PRO A 90 19.13 5.20 -9.77
C PRO A 90 18.03 4.19 -10.12
N ILE A 91 18.39 2.98 -10.54
CA ILE A 91 17.42 1.92 -10.90
C ILE A 91 16.58 1.57 -9.67
N LEU A 92 17.19 1.40 -8.50
CA LEU A 92 16.46 1.08 -7.27
C LEU A 92 15.51 2.21 -6.85
N ASN A 93 15.89 3.48 -7.03
CA ASN A 93 15.00 4.61 -6.80
C ASN A 93 13.82 4.64 -7.78
N TYR A 94 14.05 4.41 -9.08
CA TYR A 94 12.94 4.34 -10.03
C TYR A 94 12.01 3.16 -9.75
N LEU A 95 12.57 2.01 -9.35
CA LEU A 95 11.80 0.83 -8.98
C LEU A 95 10.96 1.07 -7.71
N SER A 96 11.50 1.78 -6.71
CA SER A 96 10.76 2.10 -5.48
C SER A 96 9.62 3.09 -5.74
N VAL A 97 9.82 4.07 -6.63
CA VAL A 97 8.74 4.95 -7.10
C VAL A 97 7.68 4.17 -7.87
N LEU A 98 8.07 3.26 -8.77
CA LEU A 98 7.14 2.41 -9.51
C LEU A 98 6.34 1.51 -8.56
N LEU A 99 6.99 0.94 -7.54
CA LEU A 99 6.34 0.15 -6.50
C LEU A 99 5.31 0.99 -5.74
N LEU A 100 5.64 2.23 -5.38
CA LEU A 100 4.71 3.14 -4.71
C LEU A 100 3.48 3.42 -5.59
N LEU A 101 3.67 3.77 -6.87
CA LEU A 101 2.58 4.00 -7.81
C LEU A 101 1.69 2.76 -7.97
N PHE A 102 2.30 1.57 -8.06
CA PHE A 102 1.57 0.31 -8.13
C PHE A 102 0.73 0.06 -6.87
N VAL A 103 1.28 0.32 -5.68
CA VAL A 103 0.56 0.18 -4.42
C VAL A 103 -0.60 1.17 -4.32
N ILE A 104 -0.41 2.41 -4.75
CA ILE A 104 -1.48 3.42 -4.81
C ILE A 104 -2.60 2.93 -5.74
N TYR A 105 -2.26 2.57 -6.98
CA TYR A 105 -3.23 2.05 -7.95
C TYR A 105 -4.01 0.85 -7.40
N LYS A 106 -3.30 -0.14 -6.85
CA LYS A 106 -3.92 -1.33 -6.26
C LYS A 106 -4.84 -0.99 -5.10
N THR A 107 -4.46 -0.03 -4.26
CA THR A 107 -5.24 0.40 -3.09
C THR A 107 -6.50 1.14 -3.53
N VAL A 108 -6.39 2.05 -4.50
CA VAL A 108 -7.53 2.78 -5.08
C VAL A 108 -8.51 1.81 -5.72
N LYS A 109 -8.03 0.90 -6.58
CA LYS A 109 -8.87 -0.13 -7.20
C LYS A 109 -9.59 -0.98 -6.14
N LYS A 110 -8.86 -1.41 -5.10
CA LYS A 110 -9.42 -2.21 -4.00
C LYS A 110 -10.51 -1.46 -3.23
N TYR A 111 -10.35 -0.15 -3.04
CA TYR A 111 -11.34 0.68 -2.36
C TYR A 111 -12.61 0.91 -3.19
N PHE A 112 -12.49 1.18 -4.49
CA PHE A 112 -13.67 1.48 -5.31
C PHE A 112 -14.41 0.23 -5.78
N VAL A 113 -13.67 -0.84 -6.12
CA VAL A 113 -14.26 -2.05 -6.72
C VAL A 113 -14.51 -3.11 -5.66
N ASP A 114 -13.46 -3.58 -5.00
CA ASP A 114 -13.54 -4.76 -4.13
C ASP A 114 -14.30 -4.46 -2.83
N TYR A 115 -14.05 -3.31 -2.20
CA TYR A 115 -14.71 -2.93 -0.95
C TYR A 115 -16.21 -2.71 -1.13
N LYS A 116 -16.65 -2.08 -2.24
CA LYS A 116 -18.08 -1.90 -2.52
C LYS A 116 -18.79 -3.27 -2.64
N ARG A 117 -18.21 -4.17 -3.44
CA ARG A 117 -18.73 -5.53 -3.64
C ARG A 117 -18.77 -6.35 -2.35
N GLU A 118 -17.72 -6.28 -1.55
CA GLU A 118 -17.61 -6.99 -0.27
C GLU A 118 -18.64 -6.49 0.75
N SER A 119 -18.82 -5.16 0.83
CA SER A 119 -19.79 -4.54 1.74
C SER A 119 -21.22 -4.98 1.44
N GLU A 120 -21.61 -4.99 0.16
CA GLU A 120 -22.92 -5.47 -0.30
C GLU A 120 -23.11 -6.96 -0.01
N ASN A 121 -22.09 -7.80 -0.26
CA ASN A 121 -22.15 -9.24 0.04
C ASN A 121 -22.36 -9.51 1.53
N ILE A 122 -21.65 -8.79 2.41
CA ILE A 122 -21.80 -8.94 3.86
C ILE A 122 -23.19 -8.49 4.32
N LYS A 123 -23.73 -7.40 3.73
CA LYS A 123 -25.09 -6.95 4.02
C LYS A 123 -26.13 -8.00 3.61
N ASN A 124 -26.02 -8.53 2.40
CA ASN A 124 -26.93 -9.56 1.88
C ASN A 124 -26.84 -10.86 2.70
N MET A 125 -25.65 -11.29 3.11
CA MET A 125 -25.48 -12.44 4.01
C MET A 125 -26.14 -12.22 5.37
N ARG A 126 -26.01 -11.01 5.96
CA ARG A 126 -26.67 -10.70 7.24
C ARG A 126 -28.19 -10.73 7.12
N VAL A 127 -28.75 -10.18 6.04
CA VAL A 127 -30.19 -10.21 5.77
C VAL A 127 -30.67 -11.65 5.56
N ALA A 128 -29.98 -12.45 4.75
CA ALA A 128 -30.33 -13.85 4.52
C ALA A 128 -30.26 -14.71 5.80
N LYS A 129 -29.26 -14.45 6.66
CA LYS A 129 -29.14 -15.14 7.96
C LYS A 129 -30.28 -14.76 8.92
N SER A 130 -30.66 -13.48 8.95
CA SER A 130 -31.81 -13.02 9.73
C SER A 130 -33.11 -13.66 9.25
N GLN A 131 -33.37 -13.71 7.94
CA GLN A 131 -34.57 -14.34 7.39
C GLN A 131 -34.62 -15.85 7.68
N LYS A 132 -33.49 -16.57 7.61
CA LYS A 132 -33.43 -17.99 7.99
C LYS A 132 -33.74 -18.23 9.47
N GLN A 133 -33.22 -17.39 10.36
CA GLN A 133 -33.52 -17.47 11.80
C GLN A 133 -34.99 -17.20 12.09
N THR A 134 -35.57 -16.20 11.42
CA THR A 134 -37.00 -15.89 11.50
C THR A 134 -37.82 -17.09 11.00
N ALA A 135 -37.52 -17.64 9.82
CA ALA A 135 -38.20 -18.80 9.26
C ALA A 135 -38.09 -20.06 10.16
N SER A 136 -36.93 -20.33 10.76
CA SER A 136 -36.77 -21.44 11.71
C SER A 136 -37.57 -21.28 13.00
N ARG A 137 -37.87 -20.05 13.40
CA ARG A 137 -38.65 -19.74 14.61
C ARG A 137 -40.16 -19.93 14.38
N TYR A 138 -40.61 -19.88 13.14
CA TYR A 138 -42.02 -20.06 12.74
C TYR A 138 -42.33 -21.45 12.17
N LEU A 139 -41.34 -22.32 12.01
CA LEU A 139 -41.59 -23.72 11.68
C LEU A 139 -42.17 -24.40 12.94
N PRO A 140 -43.45 -24.85 12.91
CA PRO A 140 -44.03 -25.52 14.06
C PRO A 140 -43.21 -26.77 14.36
N ASN A 141 -42.94 -26.97 15.66
CA ASN A 141 -42.35 -28.19 16.18
C ASN A 141 -43.22 -29.35 15.70
N LYS A 142 -42.79 -30.06 14.64
CA LYS A 142 -43.37 -31.35 14.28
C LYS A 142 -42.97 -32.29 15.39
N GLY A 143 -43.85 -32.36 16.40
CA GLY A 143 -43.77 -33.30 17.49
C GLY A 143 -43.48 -34.69 16.92
N LYS A 144 -42.49 -35.35 17.54
CA LYS A 144 -42.29 -36.79 17.40
C LYS A 144 -43.50 -37.53 17.95
#